data_AF-A0A0F9ILQ7-F1
#
_entry.id   AF-A0A0F9ILQ7-F1
#
_cell.length_a   1.000
_cell.length_b   1.000
_cell.length_c   1.000
_cell.angle_alpha   90.00
_cell.angle_beta   90.00
_cell.angle_gamma   90.00
#
_symmetry.space_group_name_H-M   'P 1'
#
loop_
_entity.id
_entity.type
_entity.pdbx_description
1 polymer ?
#
loop_
_entity_poly.entity_id
_entity_poly.type
_entity_poly.pdbx_seq_one_letter_code
_entity_poly.pdbx_strand_id
1 'polypeptide(L)'
;MRALFVTSATSDVDSLVRAWDCWQPDKSTRVKFPHMGEPRDEEILAVAREMSPEVIFYIGANEGSGIPIVKTFLALRDLAPLINLCCDAADWPWHEPLNRYKKAGCFDLQV
;
A
#
# COMPACT_ATOMS: atom_id res chain seq x y z
N MET A 1 1.06 16.39 5.79
CA MET A 1 0.49 15.61 4.68
C MET A 1 0.03 14.28 5.22
N ARG A 2 -1.25 13.95 5.06
CA ARG A 2 -1.85 12.73 5.60
C ARG A 2 -1.42 11.52 4.79
N ALA A 3 -0.64 10.64 5.40
CA ALA A 3 -0.11 9.44 4.76
C ALA A 3 -0.70 8.18 5.37
N LEU A 4 -1.13 7.25 4.51
CA LEU A 4 -1.54 5.91 4.88
C LEU A 4 -0.51 4.89 4.40
N PHE A 5 0.00 4.08 5.31
CA PHE A 5 0.84 2.92 4.98
C PHE A 5 0.00 1.64 5.05
N VAL A 6 -0.19 0.96 3.92
CA VAL A 6 -0.83 -0.36 3.83
C VAL A 6 0.28 -1.40 3.68
N THR A 7 0.50 -2.21 4.71
CA THR A 7 1.75 -2.97 4.82
C THR A 7 1.58 -4.40 5.31
N SER A 8 2.44 -5.31 4.86
CA SER A 8 2.59 -6.62 5.53
C SER A 8 3.54 -6.53 6.73
N ALA A 9 3.61 -7.58 7.54
CA ALA A 9 4.56 -7.68 8.65
C ALA A 9 5.98 -7.98 8.15
N THR A 10 6.77 -6.94 7.87
CA THR A 10 8.22 -7.05 7.64
C THR A 10 8.97 -5.98 8.43
N SER A 11 10.21 -6.27 8.83
CA SER A 11 11.06 -5.37 9.64
C SER A 11 11.39 -4.06 8.94
N ASP A 12 11.55 -4.12 7.61
CA ASP A 12 12.07 -3.00 6.83
C ASP A 12 11.05 -1.87 6.72
N VAL A 13 9.76 -2.21 6.72
CA VAL A 13 8.66 -1.24 6.70
C VAL A 13 8.71 -0.30 7.89
N ASP A 14 9.10 -0.78 9.07
CA ASP A 14 9.15 0.06 10.28
C ASP A 14 10.17 1.19 10.13
N SER A 15 11.28 0.94 9.42
CA SER A 15 12.28 1.96 9.15
C SER A 15 11.76 3.03 8.18
N LEU A 16 11.02 2.62 7.13
CA LEU A 16 10.42 3.52 6.15
C LEU A 16 9.35 4.42 6.78
N VAL A 17 8.49 3.84 7.62
CA VAL A 17 7.45 4.61 8.35
C VAL A 17 8.11 5.61 9.30
N ARG A 18 9.13 5.20 10.06
CA ARG A 18 9.86 6.12 10.95
C ARG A 18 10.57 7.25 10.19
N ALA A 19 11.15 6.94 9.03
CA ALA A 19 11.80 7.93 8.19
C ALA A 19 10.81 8.93 7.60
N TRP A 20 9.61 8.47 7.22
CA TRP A 20 8.53 9.38 6.83
C TRP A 20 8.11 10.28 7.99
N ASP A 21 7.76 9.66 9.12
CA ASP A 21 7.21 10.34 10.27
C ASP A 21 8.19 11.35 10.90
N CYS A 22 9.51 11.18 10.73
CA CYS A 22 10.49 12.06 11.36
C CYS A 22 10.54 13.46 10.72
N TRP A 23 10.11 13.60 9.46
CA TRP A 23 10.11 14.88 8.73
C TRP A 23 8.70 15.46 8.54
N GLN A 24 7.66 14.76 8.98
CA GLN A 24 6.27 15.21 8.86
C GLN A 24 5.74 15.80 10.17
N PRO A 25 4.98 16.92 10.11
CA PRO A 25 4.29 17.45 11.28
C PRO A 25 3.21 16.49 11.79
N ASP A 26 2.49 15.83 10.86
CA ASP A 26 1.48 14.81 11.17
C ASP A 26 2.08 13.41 11.05
N LYS A 27 1.79 12.53 12.00
CA LYS A 27 2.21 11.13 11.92
C LYS A 27 1.34 10.36 10.94
N SER A 28 1.97 9.45 10.20
CA SER A 28 1.26 8.56 9.30
C SER A 28 0.38 7.56 10.06
N THR A 29 -0.66 7.06 9.41
CA THR A 29 -1.42 5.92 9.91
C THR A 29 -0.96 4.67 9.18
N ARG A 30 -0.96 3.54 9.87
CA ARG A 30 -0.56 2.26 9.29
C ARG A 30 -1.61 1.19 9.50
N VAL A 31 -1.98 0.52 8.41
CA VAL A 31 -2.81 -0.68 8.43
C VAL A 31 -1.93 -1.87 8.06
N LYS A 32 -1.92 -2.88 8.92
CA LYS A 32 -1.19 -4.13 8.71
C LYS A 32 -2.12 -5.22 8.20
N PHE A 33 -1.77 -5.83 7.06
CA PHE A 33 -2.47 -7.01 6.53
C PHE A 33 -1.64 -8.29 6.70
N PRO A 34 -2.28 -9.44 6.95
CA PRO A 34 -1.59 -10.71 7.12
C PRO A 34 -1.29 -11.34 5.75
N HIS A 35 -0.04 -11.38 5.28
CA HIS A 35 0.24 -11.78 3.89
C HIS A 35 -0.28 -13.20 3.51
N MET A 36 -0.26 -14.17 4.45
CA MET A 36 -0.82 -15.53 4.30
C MET A 36 -2.12 -15.75 5.08
N GLY A 37 -2.78 -14.68 5.50
CA GLY A 37 -4.04 -14.76 6.24
C GLY A 37 -5.24 -14.43 5.38
N GLU A 38 -6.34 -14.13 6.06
CA GLU A 38 -7.54 -13.56 5.44
C GLU A 38 -7.27 -12.12 4.99
N PRO A 39 -7.69 -11.73 3.77
CA PRO A 39 -7.63 -10.35 3.33
C PRO A 39 -8.35 -9.40 4.29
N ARG A 40 -7.77 -8.23 4.51
CA ARG A 40 -8.36 -7.16 5.34
C ARG A 40 -8.80 -5.97 4.49
N ASP A 41 -9.32 -6.24 3.29
CA ASP A 41 -9.70 -5.23 2.30
C ASP A 41 -10.66 -4.17 2.85
N GLU A 42 -11.75 -4.59 3.50
CA GLU A 42 -12.75 -3.66 4.03
C GLU A 42 -12.21 -2.78 5.16
N GLU A 43 -11.31 -3.32 5.99
CA GLU A 43 -10.67 -2.53 7.04
C GLU A 43 -9.71 -1.50 6.45
N ILE A 44 -8.91 -1.90 5.46
CA ILE A 44 -8.01 -0.98 4.74
C ILE A 44 -8.83 0.17 4.13
N LEU A 45 -9.96 -0.13 3.49
CA LEU A 45 -10.84 0.87 2.90
C LEU A 45 -11.54 1.74 3.95
N ALA A 46 -11.97 1.17 5.07
CA ALA A 46 -12.59 1.93 6.16
C ALA A 46 -11.62 2.99 6.71
N VAL A 47 -10.38 2.59 7.00
CA VAL A 47 -9.34 3.50 7.50
C VAL A 47 -9.00 4.57 6.46
N ALA A 48 -8.89 4.20 5.18
CA ALA A 48 -8.63 5.17 4.11
C ALA A 48 -9.76 6.21 3.99
N ARG A 49 -11.03 5.79 4.07
CA ARG A 49 -12.17 6.71 4.03
C ARG A 49 -12.18 7.67 5.21
N GLU A 50 -11.96 7.14 6.42
CA GLU A 50 -11.96 7.93 7.65
C GLU A 50 -10.83 8.97 7.66
N MET A 51 -9.63 8.56 7.25
CA MET A 51 -8.47 9.45 7.27
C MET A 51 -8.46 10.44 6.10
N SER A 52 -9.04 10.08 4.95
CA SER A 52 -8.93 10.82 3.69
C SER A 52 -7.46 11.15 3.33
N PRO A 53 -6.60 10.13 3.11
CA PRO A 53 -5.18 10.31 2.87
C PRO A 53 -4.88 11.15 1.62
N GLU A 54 -3.82 11.94 1.68
CA GLU A 54 -3.25 12.63 0.52
C GLU A 54 -2.27 11.74 -0.24
N VAL A 55 -1.68 10.76 0.45
CA VAL A 55 -0.81 9.75 -0.16
C VAL A 55 -1.01 8.40 0.51
N ILE A 56 -1.01 7.34 -0.29
CA ILE A 56 -1.02 5.96 0.17
C ILE A 56 0.27 5.28 -0.28
N PHE A 57 0.97 4.65 0.65
CA PHE A 57 2.11 3.78 0.39
C PHE A 57 1.70 2.33 0.61
N TYR A 58 1.76 1.51 -0.43
CA TYR A 58 1.60 0.07 -0.32
C TYR A 58 2.97 -0.60 -0.30
N ILE A 59 3.30 -1.29 0.80
CA ILE A 59 4.56 -2.05 0.96
C ILE A 59 4.21 -3.48 1.38
N GLY A 60 4.31 -4.43 0.45
CA GLY A 60 3.84 -5.79 0.67
C GLY A 60 4.56 -6.84 -0.18
N ALA A 61 4.28 -8.11 0.10
CA ALA A 61 4.65 -9.22 -0.77
C ALA A 61 3.87 -9.17 -2.10
N ASN A 62 4.36 -9.88 -3.12
CA ASN A 62 3.66 -10.03 -4.41
C ASN A 62 2.67 -11.20 -4.45
N GLU A 63 2.84 -12.18 -3.58
CA GLU A 63 2.00 -13.37 -3.48
C GLU A 63 1.58 -13.65 -2.02
N GLY A 64 0.41 -14.27 -1.88
CA GLY A 64 -0.19 -14.60 -0.59
C GLY A 64 -1.70 -14.35 -0.57
N SER A 65 -2.41 -15.13 0.23
CA SER A 65 -3.87 -15.09 0.31
C SER A 65 -4.41 -13.80 0.92
N GLY A 66 -3.65 -13.11 1.77
CA GLY A 66 -4.12 -11.91 2.45
C GLY A 66 -3.65 -10.61 1.82
N ILE A 67 -3.05 -10.67 0.63
CA ILE A 67 -2.76 -9.50 -0.19
C ILE A 67 -4.08 -8.85 -0.61
N PRO A 68 -4.20 -7.51 -0.52
CA PRO A 68 -5.41 -6.82 -0.97
C PRO A 68 -5.72 -7.12 -2.44
N ILE A 69 -6.99 -7.32 -2.75
CA ILE A 69 -7.42 -7.63 -4.12
C ILE A 69 -7.33 -6.38 -5.01
N VAL A 70 -7.26 -6.57 -6.34
CA VAL A 70 -7.20 -5.47 -7.32
C VAL A 70 -8.31 -4.44 -7.10
N LYS A 71 -9.53 -4.89 -6.78
CA LYS A 71 -10.67 -3.99 -6.50
C LYS A 71 -10.39 -3.04 -5.34
N THR A 72 -9.66 -3.50 -4.32
CA THR A 72 -9.27 -2.70 -3.16
C THR A 72 -8.28 -1.62 -3.56
N PHE A 73 -7.27 -1.93 -4.37
CA PHE A 73 -6.33 -0.92 -4.85
C PHE A 73 -7.00 0.14 -5.71
N LEU A 74 -7.97 -0.25 -6.56
CA LEU A 74 -8.76 0.70 -7.33
C LEU A 74 -9.58 1.62 -6.43
N ALA A 75 -10.26 1.06 -5.42
CA ALA A 75 -11.01 1.85 -4.46
C ALA A 75 -10.10 2.77 -3.63
N LEU A 76 -8.87 2.37 -3.29
CA LEU A 76 -7.89 3.23 -2.63
C LEU A 76 -7.43 4.39 -3.52
N ARG A 77 -7.29 4.14 -4.84
CA ARG A 77 -6.96 5.18 -5.81
C ARG A 77 -8.05 6.26 -5.92
N ASP A 78 -9.31 5.89 -5.73
CA ASP A 78 -10.40 6.87 -5.68
C ASP A 78 -10.39 7.71 -4.39
N LEU A 79 -9.72 7.24 -3.34
CA LEU A 79 -9.68 7.87 -2.01
C LEU A 79 -8.45 8.76 -1.79
N ALA A 80 -7.39 8.61 -2.57
CA ALA A 80 -6.17 9.40 -2.45
C ALA A 80 -5.67 9.87 -3.82
N PRO A 81 -5.16 11.11 -3.93
CA PRO A 81 -4.63 11.62 -5.18
C PRO A 81 -3.32 10.93 -5.61
N LEU A 82 -2.62 10.26 -4.68
CA LEU A 82 -1.38 9.53 -4.94
C LEU A 82 -1.43 8.15 -4.26
N ILE A 83 -1.13 7.10 -5.02
CA ILE A 83 -0.99 5.75 -4.49
C ILE A 83 0.26 5.07 -5.05
N ASN A 84 1.26 4.94 -4.20
CA ASN A 84 2.59 4.42 -4.53
C ASN A 84 2.72 2.96 -4.13
N LEU A 85 3.12 2.13 -5.09
CA LEU A 85 3.62 0.78 -4.85
C LEU A 85 5.11 0.87 -4.51
N CYS A 86 5.45 0.57 -3.27
CA CYS A 86 6.81 0.60 -2.76
C CYS A 86 7.33 -0.83 -2.59
N CYS A 87 8.08 -1.31 -3.58
CA CYS A 87 8.65 -2.65 -3.61
C CYS A 87 10.04 -2.62 -4.26
N ASP A 88 10.95 -3.47 -3.79
CA ASP A 88 12.27 -3.70 -4.42
C ASP A 88 12.13 -4.67 -5.62
N ALA A 89 11.30 -4.28 -6.58
CA ALA A 89 10.69 -5.17 -7.57
C ALA A 89 11.45 -5.25 -8.91
N ALA A 90 12.76 -5.39 -8.87
CA ALA A 90 13.55 -5.62 -10.07
C ALA A 90 13.55 -7.09 -10.55
N ASP A 91 13.18 -8.05 -9.69
CA ASP A 91 13.30 -9.48 -9.98
C ASP A 91 11.95 -10.20 -10.17
N TRP A 92 12.00 -11.32 -10.92
CA TRP A 92 10.93 -12.33 -10.92
C TRP A 92 10.70 -12.76 -9.46
N PRO A 93 9.49 -12.59 -8.87
CA PRO A 93 8.15 -12.76 -9.49
C PRO A 93 7.30 -11.48 -9.68
N TRP A 94 7.86 -10.27 -9.51
CA TRP A 94 7.04 -9.04 -9.50
C TRP A 94 6.53 -8.58 -10.88
N HIS A 95 7.15 -9.05 -11.97
CA HIS A 95 6.84 -8.57 -13.31
C HIS A 95 5.36 -8.76 -13.71
N GLU A 96 4.77 -9.91 -13.41
CA GLU A 96 3.36 -10.19 -13.74
C GLU A 96 2.39 -9.33 -12.89
N PRO A 97 2.50 -9.29 -11.54
CA PRO A 97 1.73 -8.39 -10.70
C PRO A 97 1.83 -6.92 -11.12
N LEU A 98 3.05 -6.42 -11.40
CA LEU A 98 3.26 -5.04 -11.84
C LEU A 98 2.52 -4.75 -13.14
N ASN A 99 2.60 -5.64 -14.12
CA ASN A 99 1.86 -5.50 -15.38
C ASN A 99 0.35 -5.54 -15.16
N ARG A 100 -0.14 -6.42 -14.28
CA ARG A 100 -1.56 -6.51 -13.93
C ARG A 100 -2.06 -5.21 -13.28
N TYR A 101 -1.33 -4.68 -12.29
CA TYR A 101 -1.68 -3.44 -11.61
C TYR A 101 -1.61 -2.23 -12.53
N LYS A 102 -0.58 -2.15 -13.39
CA LYS A 102 -0.44 -1.10 -14.39
C LYS A 102 -1.61 -1.10 -15.38
N LYS A 103 -2.00 -2.27 -15.90
CA LYS A 103 -3.15 -2.41 -16.82
C LYS A 103 -4.47 -2.04 -16.15
N ALA A 104 -4.63 -2.35 -14.87
CA ALA A 104 -5.82 -1.98 -14.10
C ALA A 104 -5.81 -0.51 -13.67
N GLY A 105 -4.67 0.18 -13.72
CA GLY A 105 -4.52 1.54 -13.22
C GLY A 105 -4.48 1.62 -11.69
N CYS A 106 -4.00 0.59 -10.99
CA CYS A 106 -4.01 0.55 -9.51
C CYS A 106 -3.02 1.54 -8.87
N PHE A 107 -1.85 1.73 -9.47
CA PHE A 107 -0.75 2.50 -8.88
C PHE A 107 -0.22 3.53 -9.84
N ASP A 108 0.32 4.61 -9.28
CA ASP A 108 1.20 5.50 -10.02
C ASP A 108 2.60 4.86 -10.04
N LEU A 109 3.16 4.69 -11.24
CA LEU A 109 4.51 4.16 -11.38
C LEU A 109 5.48 5.33 -11.22
N GLN A 110 6.15 5.40 -10.08
CA GLN A 110 7.31 6.27 -9.89
C GLN A 110 8.57 5.43 -10.09
N VAL A 111 9.42 5.87 -11.02
CA VAL A 111 10.74 5.28 -11.34
C VAL A 111 11.82 5.95 -10.51
#